data_AF-A0A6N8A9Z1-F1
#
_entry.id   AF-A0A6N8A9Z1-F1
#
_cell.length_a   1.000
_cell.length_b   1.000
_cell.length_c   1.000
_cell.angle_alpha   90.00
_cell.angle_beta   90.00
_cell.angle_gamma   90.00
#
_symmetry.space_group_name_H-M   'P 1'
#
loop_
_entity.id
_entity.type
_entity.pdbx_description
1 polymer ?
#
loop_
_entity_poly.entity_id
_entity_poly.type
_entity_poly.pdbx_seq_one_letter_code
_entity_poly.pdbx_strand_id
1 'polypeptide(L)'
;MQSMIDIEDWVRAQPNAQIPEAESYRLRLWDGDGFDEKRSLSDAKPSGRQILDAFDQSPADEYVLLYLPRRKKLEVIELDDIIDLRARGPERFFAFKTDRLLNFIVNGHRFSWGASTISVALIRLIARIPDNETLFLERADAPDKELADDDAVRLSGKGLERLVSRQPSWKLNVQGVLLTLTSPVVVVKDALAQAGFDPSAGWIAILKRKGEAKLQVALTDTIDLTLPGIEKLRLTPAQINNGEVQTAPRREFGLLEKDEAYLNERSLHWETFVDRGRRWLLLSNFVLPEGYNHSFVDIAIDVPPTYPRSEIDMFHCFPHLTLSNGRVIGETSGRTAIAGQTFQQWSRHLNGQTRWNPATDSVMTHIAVVEAALLKEVGE
;
A
#
# COMPACT_ATOMS: atom_id res chain seq x y z
N MET A 1 53.90 6.35 11.98
CA MET A 1 53.19 5.11 12.36
C MET A 1 52.19 5.49 13.44
N GLN A 2 50.91 5.10 13.30
CA GLN A 2 49.95 5.33 14.38
C GLN A 2 50.23 4.33 15.52
N SER A 3 50.16 4.77 16.78
CA SER A 3 50.47 3.92 17.93
C SER A 3 49.39 2.86 18.18
N MET A 4 48.13 3.18 17.89
CA MET A 4 47.01 2.27 18.06
C MET A 4 45.90 2.60 17.08
N ILE A 5 45.36 1.57 16.44
CA ILE A 5 44.18 1.68 15.57
C ILE A 5 43.05 0.83 16.15
N ASP A 6 41.94 1.47 16.49
CA ASP A 6 40.68 0.76 16.75
C ASP A 6 40.07 0.35 15.42
N ILE A 7 40.01 -0.96 15.18
CA ILE A 7 39.62 -1.50 13.88
C ILE A 7 38.16 -1.18 13.57
N GLU A 8 37.29 -1.31 14.56
CA GLU A 8 35.87 -1.03 14.39
C GLU A 8 35.63 0.45 14.05
N ASP A 9 36.26 1.36 14.79
CA ASP A 9 36.08 2.80 14.62
C ASP A 9 36.75 3.30 13.32
N TRP A 10 37.94 2.79 12.98
CA TRP A 10 38.61 3.12 11.72
C TRP A 10 37.76 2.72 10.52
N VAL A 11 37.24 1.50 10.51
CA VAL A 11 36.41 0.99 9.40
C VAL A 11 35.10 1.78 9.29
N ARG A 12 34.53 2.22 10.42
CA ARG A 12 33.35 3.10 10.44
C ARG A 12 33.63 4.46 9.81
N ALA A 13 34.75 5.09 10.16
CA ALA A 13 35.11 6.42 9.68
C ALA A 13 35.61 6.42 8.22
N GLN A 14 36.33 5.37 7.81
CA GLN A 14 36.98 5.27 6.51
C GLN A 14 36.55 4.00 5.78
N PRO A 15 35.29 3.94 5.31
CA PRO A 15 34.69 2.71 4.79
C PRO A 15 35.42 2.15 3.58
N ASN A 16 36.20 2.93 2.84
CA ASN A 16 36.90 2.43 1.66
C ASN A 16 38.42 2.50 1.80
N ALA A 17 38.97 2.77 2.99
CA ALA A 17 40.41 2.74 3.21
C ALA A 17 40.89 1.35 3.62
N GLN A 18 42.14 1.04 3.31
CA GLN A 18 42.85 -0.06 3.97
C GLN A 18 43.22 0.40 5.39
N ILE A 19 43.21 -0.52 6.36
CA ILE A 19 43.71 -0.22 7.70
C ILE A 19 45.24 -0.10 7.60
N PRO A 20 45.83 1.03 8.01
CA PRO A 20 47.27 1.24 7.89
C PRO A 20 48.05 0.40 8.91
N GLU A 21 49.36 0.40 8.73
CA GLU A 21 50.28 -0.21 9.68
C GLU A 21 50.33 0.59 10.99
N ALA A 22 50.27 -0.11 12.12
CA ALA A 22 50.26 0.46 13.47
C ALA A 22 51.02 -0.44 14.45
N GLU A 23 51.44 0.13 15.58
CA GLU A 23 52.11 -0.62 16.66
C GLU A 23 51.15 -1.58 17.36
N SER A 24 49.86 -1.26 17.36
CA SER A 24 48.82 -2.12 17.92
C SER A 24 47.46 -1.90 17.25
N TYR A 25 46.64 -2.93 17.31
CA TYR A 25 45.30 -3.01 16.77
C TYR A 25 44.33 -3.34 17.90
N ARG A 26 43.33 -2.49 18.11
CA ARG A 26 42.29 -2.72 19.10
C ARG A 26 41.12 -3.44 18.45
N LEU A 27 40.87 -4.64 18.94
CA LEU A 27 39.79 -5.54 18.53
C LEU A 27 38.67 -5.52 19.56
N ARG A 28 37.48 -5.94 19.16
CA ARG A 28 36.32 -6.15 20.03
C ARG A 28 35.92 -7.62 20.00
N LEU A 29 35.75 -8.24 21.17
CA LEU A 29 35.29 -9.61 21.32
C LEU A 29 33.97 -9.63 22.10
N TRP A 30 32.99 -10.40 21.61
CA TRP A 30 31.69 -10.57 22.28
C TRP A 30 31.29 -12.04 22.42
N ASP A 31 30.80 -12.46 23.58
CA ASP A 31 30.32 -13.82 23.85
C ASP A 31 28.80 -14.03 23.70
N GLY A 32 28.06 -12.99 23.29
CA GLY A 32 26.59 -13.03 23.20
C GLY A 32 25.82 -12.86 24.52
N ASP A 33 26.48 -12.95 25.69
CA ASP A 33 25.86 -12.94 27.04
C ASP A 33 26.44 -11.84 27.95
N GLY A 34 26.85 -10.72 27.36
CA GLY A 34 27.21 -9.48 28.06
C GLY A 34 28.71 -9.22 28.22
N PHE A 35 29.59 -10.15 27.84
CA PHE A 35 31.01 -9.86 27.72
C PHE A 35 31.26 -9.08 26.43
N ASP A 36 31.51 -7.79 26.53
CA ASP A 36 31.71 -6.92 25.38
C ASP A 36 32.95 -6.04 25.64
N GLU A 37 34.12 -6.58 25.29
CA GLU A 37 35.40 -5.93 25.59
C GLU A 37 36.17 -5.56 24.34
N LYS A 38 37.03 -4.54 24.48
CA LYS A 38 38.06 -4.21 23.51
C LYS A 38 39.45 -4.44 24.09
N ARG A 39 40.33 -5.16 23.37
CA ARG A 39 41.73 -5.42 23.74
C ARG A 39 42.66 -5.11 22.57
N SER A 40 43.90 -4.77 22.88
CA SER A 40 44.93 -4.42 21.89
C SER A 40 45.87 -5.59 21.63
N LEU A 41 46.16 -5.84 20.35
CA LEU A 41 47.14 -6.81 19.86
C LEU A 41 48.21 -6.08 19.04
N SER A 42 49.48 -6.40 19.26
CA SER A 42 50.58 -5.86 18.44
C SER A 42 50.77 -6.61 17.11
N ASP A 43 50.32 -7.87 17.06
CA ASP A 43 50.38 -8.69 15.86
C ASP A 43 49.27 -8.28 14.88
N ALA A 44 49.64 -7.91 13.66
CA ALA A 44 48.71 -7.59 12.58
C ALA A 44 48.12 -8.84 11.91
N LYS A 45 48.70 -10.02 12.17
CA LYS A 45 48.29 -11.31 11.62
C LYS A 45 48.16 -12.38 12.71
N PRO A 46 47.35 -12.17 13.77
CA PRO A 46 47.21 -13.14 14.82
C PRO A 46 46.49 -14.40 14.32
N SER A 47 46.82 -15.52 14.96
CA SER A 47 46.03 -16.75 14.93
C SER A 47 44.75 -16.62 15.76
N GLY A 48 43.76 -17.50 15.51
CA GLY A 48 42.57 -17.59 16.35
C GLY A 48 42.90 -17.77 17.85
N ARG A 49 43.94 -18.57 18.16
CA ARG A 49 44.44 -18.74 19.53
C ARG A 49 44.98 -17.45 20.13
N GLN A 50 45.82 -16.71 19.39
CA GLN A 50 46.35 -15.42 19.88
C GLN A 50 45.23 -14.41 20.16
N ILE A 51 44.15 -14.43 19.39
CA ILE A 51 42.97 -13.59 19.64
C ILE A 51 42.32 -14.01 20.96
N LEU A 52 42.00 -15.29 21.15
CA LEU A 52 41.38 -15.77 22.39
C LEU A 52 42.24 -15.49 23.63
N ASP A 53 43.54 -15.75 23.55
CA ASP A 53 44.50 -15.49 24.62
C ASP A 53 44.57 -14.00 25.00
N ALA A 54 44.47 -13.09 24.01
CA ALA A 54 44.47 -11.64 24.27
C ALA A 54 43.24 -11.13 25.02
N PHE A 55 42.16 -11.91 25.03
CA PHE A 55 40.93 -11.65 25.79
C PHE A 55 40.79 -12.57 27.00
N ASP A 56 41.89 -13.19 27.45
CA ASP A 56 41.92 -14.07 28.63
C ASP A 56 40.97 -15.29 28.50
N GLN A 57 40.62 -15.71 27.27
CA GLN A 57 39.77 -16.87 26.98
C GLN A 57 40.60 -18.14 26.89
N SER A 58 40.90 -18.71 28.06
CA SER A 58 41.78 -19.87 28.22
C SER A 58 41.07 -21.01 28.99
N PRO A 59 41.35 -22.29 28.65
CA PRO A 59 42.19 -22.75 27.55
C PRO A 59 41.47 -22.57 26.20
N ALA A 60 42.18 -22.12 25.17
CA ALA A 60 41.55 -21.67 23.92
C ALA A 60 40.79 -22.78 23.15
N ASP A 61 41.12 -24.05 23.40
CA ASP A 61 40.43 -25.22 22.83
C ASP A 61 39.06 -25.52 23.46
N GLU A 62 38.70 -24.84 24.56
CA GLU A 62 37.33 -24.85 25.10
C GLU A 62 36.41 -23.81 24.41
N TYR A 63 36.95 -23.03 23.46
CA TYR A 63 36.26 -21.92 22.84
C TYR A 63 36.13 -22.09 21.32
N VAL A 64 34.98 -21.68 20.81
CA VAL A 64 34.78 -21.46 19.37
C VAL A 64 34.91 -19.97 19.09
N LEU A 65 35.79 -19.61 18.15
CA LEU A 65 35.95 -18.24 17.66
C LEU A 65 35.18 -18.07 16.34
N LEU A 66 34.27 -17.10 16.31
CA LEU A 66 33.58 -16.65 15.11
C LEU A 66 34.07 -15.27 14.69
N TYR A 67 34.08 -15.04 13.39
CA TYR A 67 34.52 -13.82 12.76
C TYR A 67 33.43 -13.29 11.82
N LEU A 68 33.04 -12.03 12.01
CA LEU A 68 32.11 -11.34 11.11
C LEU A 68 32.84 -10.33 10.21
N PRO A 69 33.28 -10.75 9.01
CA PRO A 69 33.82 -9.86 7.99
C PRO A 69 32.74 -8.95 7.37
N ARG A 70 33.16 -8.02 6.50
CA ARG A 70 32.29 -6.92 6.00
C ARG A 70 31.25 -7.38 5.03
N ARG A 71 31.77 -8.11 4.06
CA ARG A 71 31.09 -8.44 2.82
C ARG A 71 30.77 -9.93 2.76
N LYS A 72 31.35 -10.71 3.67
CA LYS A 72 31.02 -12.11 3.83
C LYS A 72 30.16 -12.29 5.08
N LYS A 73 29.56 -13.47 5.16
CA LYS A 73 28.79 -13.93 6.31
C LYS A 73 29.73 -14.23 7.48
N LEU A 74 29.13 -14.49 8.64
CA LEU A 74 29.81 -15.03 9.81
C LEU A 74 30.55 -16.32 9.46
N GLU A 75 31.82 -16.41 9.85
CA GLU A 75 32.73 -17.53 9.59
C GLU A 75 33.26 -18.08 10.93
N VAL A 76 33.53 -19.38 10.98
CA VAL A 76 34.25 -20.01 12.10
C VAL A 76 35.74 -19.88 11.81
N ILE A 77 36.52 -19.56 12.83
CA ILE A 77 37.98 -19.45 12.74
C ILE A 77 38.59 -20.56 13.57
N GLU A 78 39.41 -21.39 12.94
CA GLU A 78 40.17 -22.41 13.65
C GLU A 78 41.31 -21.77 14.46
N LEU A 79 41.78 -22.46 15.51
CA LEU A 79 42.77 -21.89 16.43
C LEU A 79 44.09 -21.50 15.75
N ASP A 80 44.46 -22.19 14.67
CA ASP A 80 45.70 -21.97 13.91
C ASP A 80 45.49 -21.11 12.65
N ASP A 81 44.25 -20.70 12.36
CA ASP A 81 43.95 -19.83 11.21
C ASP A 81 44.52 -18.43 11.44
N ILE A 82 45.28 -17.94 10.45
CA ILE A 82 45.91 -16.62 10.48
C ILE A 82 44.98 -15.57 9.85
N ILE A 83 44.66 -14.52 10.60
CA ILE A 83 43.76 -13.46 10.16
C ILE A 83 44.57 -12.17 9.98
N ASP A 84 44.62 -11.60 8.77
CA ASP A 84 45.22 -10.28 8.56
C ASP A 84 44.25 -9.18 9.00
N LEU A 85 44.49 -8.59 10.17
CA LEU A 85 43.67 -7.54 10.76
C LEU A 85 43.59 -6.26 9.91
N ARG A 86 44.44 -6.15 8.90
CA ARG A 86 44.50 -4.99 7.99
C ARG A 86 43.70 -5.23 6.72
N ALA A 87 43.29 -6.46 6.47
CA ALA A 87 42.47 -6.81 5.31
C ALA A 87 41.11 -6.10 5.43
N ARG A 88 40.55 -5.63 4.31
CA ARG A 88 39.34 -4.80 4.32
C ARG A 88 38.13 -5.53 4.93
N GLY A 89 37.80 -5.15 6.17
CA GLY A 89 36.46 -4.79 6.61
C GLY A 89 35.70 -5.79 7.49
N PRO A 90 34.90 -5.21 8.40
CA PRO A 90 35.22 -5.02 9.80
C PRO A 90 35.48 -6.35 10.53
N GLU A 91 36.04 -6.26 11.72
CA GLU A 91 36.56 -7.40 12.47
C GLU A 91 35.92 -7.47 13.84
N ARG A 92 34.67 -7.91 13.85
CA ARG A 92 34.01 -8.30 15.09
C ARG A 92 34.27 -9.77 15.30
N PHE A 93 34.81 -10.08 16.46
CA PHE A 93 35.03 -11.44 16.90
C PHE A 93 33.95 -11.81 17.90
N PHE A 94 33.59 -13.09 17.90
CA PHE A 94 32.74 -13.67 18.92
C PHE A 94 33.40 -14.93 19.46
N ALA A 95 33.42 -15.10 20.78
CA ALA A 95 33.98 -16.29 21.41
C ALA A 95 32.95 -16.92 22.32
N PHE A 96 32.75 -18.23 22.17
CA PHE A 96 31.83 -18.98 23.00
C PHE A 96 32.54 -20.15 23.62
N LYS A 97 32.44 -20.30 24.95
CA LYS A 97 32.88 -21.50 25.64
C LYS A 97 31.89 -22.64 25.37
N THR A 98 32.09 -23.40 24.30
CA THR A 98 31.14 -24.41 23.82
C THR A 98 31.81 -25.49 22.99
N ASP A 99 31.25 -26.69 23.01
CA ASP A 99 31.65 -27.83 22.17
C ASP A 99 30.89 -27.90 20.83
N ARG A 100 29.88 -27.05 20.64
CA ARG A 100 28.98 -27.11 19.50
C ARG A 100 28.48 -25.75 19.05
N LEU A 101 28.22 -25.65 17.75
CA LEU A 101 27.50 -24.54 17.15
C LEU A 101 26.06 -24.92 16.86
N LEU A 102 25.14 -24.01 17.15
CA LEU A 102 23.73 -24.09 16.79
C LEU A 102 23.51 -23.35 15.47
N ASN A 103 22.71 -23.93 14.58
CA ASN A 103 22.44 -23.32 13.28
C ASN A 103 21.07 -22.66 13.28
N PHE A 104 20.94 -21.61 12.48
CA PHE A 104 19.66 -20.96 12.15
C PHE A 104 19.70 -20.42 10.72
N ILE A 105 18.54 -20.08 10.18
CA ILE A 105 18.42 -19.53 8.83
C ILE A 105 17.88 -18.11 8.92
N VAL A 106 18.45 -17.19 8.15
CA VAL A 106 17.90 -15.85 7.93
C VAL A 106 17.84 -15.61 6.42
N ASN A 107 16.66 -15.30 5.89
CA ASN A 107 16.45 -15.04 4.45
C ASN A 107 17.01 -16.16 3.55
N GLY A 108 16.86 -17.42 3.97
CA GLY A 108 17.38 -18.58 3.25
C GLY A 108 18.88 -18.87 3.45
N HIS A 109 19.64 -17.98 4.09
CA HIS A 109 21.05 -18.18 4.38
C HIS A 109 21.26 -18.81 5.76
N ARG A 110 22.10 -19.85 5.83
CA ARG A 110 22.44 -20.54 7.09
C ARG A 110 23.59 -19.83 7.82
N PHE A 111 23.40 -19.65 9.12
CA PHE A 111 24.38 -19.10 10.06
C PHE A 111 24.59 -20.07 11.22
N SER A 112 25.73 -19.94 11.90
CA SER A 112 26.13 -20.76 13.06
C SER A 112 26.44 -19.85 14.25
N TRP A 113 26.00 -20.22 15.44
CA TRP A 113 26.12 -19.43 16.67
C TRP A 113 26.46 -20.31 17.88
N GLY A 114 27.28 -19.82 18.80
CA GLY A 114 27.78 -20.62 19.92
C GLY A 114 26.94 -20.60 21.19
N ALA A 115 25.93 -19.73 21.29
CA ALA A 115 25.03 -19.65 22.44
C ALA A 115 23.63 -20.21 22.13
N SER A 116 22.92 -20.62 23.18
CA SER A 116 21.56 -21.19 23.07
C SER A 116 20.50 -20.19 22.66
N THR A 117 20.81 -18.89 22.76
CA THR A 117 19.99 -17.74 22.42
C THR A 117 20.81 -16.72 21.65
N ILE A 118 20.14 -15.93 20.82
CA ILE A 118 20.75 -14.81 20.11
C ILE A 118 19.79 -13.63 20.08
N SER A 119 20.27 -12.42 20.35
CA SER A 119 19.43 -11.21 20.34
C SER A 119 19.07 -10.81 18.90
N VAL A 120 17.92 -10.15 18.73
CA VAL A 120 17.50 -9.63 17.42
C VAL A 120 18.52 -8.64 16.86
N ALA A 121 19.09 -7.77 17.70
CA ALA A 121 20.17 -6.88 17.31
C ALA A 121 21.38 -7.62 16.70
N LEU A 122 21.75 -8.78 17.26
CA LEU A 122 22.82 -9.62 16.72
C LEU A 122 22.45 -10.29 15.41
N ILE A 123 21.22 -10.83 15.31
CA ILE A 123 20.72 -11.42 14.07
C ILE A 123 20.77 -10.38 12.95
N ARG A 124 20.26 -9.17 13.20
CA ARG A 124 20.32 -8.04 12.26
C ARG A 124 21.75 -7.74 11.83
N LEU A 125 22.67 -7.66 12.78
CA LEU A 125 24.08 -7.38 12.53
C LEU A 125 24.74 -8.43 11.62
N ILE A 126 24.62 -9.71 11.94
CA ILE A 126 25.34 -10.80 11.25
C ILE A 126 24.69 -11.15 9.91
N ALA A 127 23.36 -11.04 9.81
CA ALA A 127 22.62 -11.26 8.58
C ALA A 127 22.52 -10.01 7.69
N ARG A 128 23.07 -8.87 8.15
CA ARG A 128 23.08 -7.58 7.43
C ARG A 128 21.67 -7.09 7.08
N ILE A 129 20.72 -7.27 8.00
CA ILE A 129 19.34 -6.84 7.82
C ILE A 129 19.28 -5.32 7.98
N PRO A 130 18.75 -4.58 7.00
CA PRO A 130 18.53 -3.13 7.11
C PRO A 130 17.60 -2.74 8.26
N ASP A 131 17.84 -1.57 8.87
CA ASP A 131 17.00 -1.06 9.96
C ASP A 131 15.54 -0.78 9.54
N ASN A 132 15.30 -0.60 8.24
CA ASN A 132 13.96 -0.40 7.68
C ASN A 132 13.23 -1.71 7.34
N GLU A 133 13.73 -2.87 7.76
CA GLU A 133 13.04 -4.16 7.63
C GLU A 133 12.62 -4.68 8.99
N THR A 134 11.43 -5.28 9.06
CA THR A 134 10.94 -6.00 10.24
C THR A 134 11.41 -7.45 10.18
N LEU A 135 11.87 -7.99 11.31
CA LEU A 135 12.32 -9.37 11.44
C LEU A 135 11.20 -10.25 11.99
N PHE A 136 10.98 -11.40 11.37
CA PHE A 136 10.01 -12.38 11.81
C PHE A 136 10.65 -13.75 12.01
N LEU A 137 10.18 -14.49 13.02
CA LEU A 137 10.44 -15.92 13.22
C LEU A 137 9.33 -16.73 12.51
N GLU A 138 9.70 -17.55 11.54
CA GLU A 138 8.76 -18.41 10.81
C GLU A 138 8.21 -19.50 11.74
N ARG A 139 6.90 -19.75 11.67
CA ARG A 139 6.23 -20.81 12.43
C ARG A 139 5.43 -21.68 11.47
N ALA A 140 5.54 -23.01 11.60
CA ALA A 140 4.88 -23.94 10.70
C ALA A 140 3.35 -23.91 10.84
N ASP A 141 2.86 -23.87 12.08
CA ASP A 141 1.43 -24.00 12.42
C ASP A 141 0.79 -22.69 12.87
N ALA A 142 1.47 -21.56 12.71
CA ALA A 142 1.01 -20.25 13.14
C ALA A 142 1.57 -19.15 12.22
N PRO A 143 0.97 -17.95 12.16
CA PRO A 143 1.56 -16.82 11.46
C PRO A 143 2.97 -16.53 11.96
N ASP A 144 3.85 -16.02 11.08
CA ASP A 144 5.21 -15.61 11.47
C ASP A 144 5.15 -14.68 12.70
N LYS A 145 6.02 -14.93 13.68
CA LYS A 145 6.09 -14.10 14.89
C LYS A 145 7.00 -12.91 14.61
N GLU A 146 6.45 -11.69 14.65
CA GLU A 146 7.26 -10.47 14.65
C GLU A 146 8.16 -10.42 15.88
N LEU A 147 9.42 -9.99 15.69
CA LEU A 147 10.42 -9.87 16.75
C LEU A 147 10.76 -8.39 16.96
N ALA A 148 10.66 -7.92 18.20
CA ALA A 148 11.10 -6.59 18.60
C ALA A 148 12.64 -6.52 18.70
N ASP A 149 13.22 -5.32 18.65
CA ASP A 149 14.69 -5.18 18.65
C ASP A 149 15.36 -5.66 19.96
N ASP A 150 14.62 -5.67 21.07
CA ASP A 150 15.04 -6.19 22.38
C ASP A 150 14.72 -7.68 22.59
N ASP A 151 14.04 -8.33 21.64
CA ASP A 151 13.77 -9.76 21.70
C ASP A 151 15.05 -10.59 21.54
N ALA A 152 14.98 -11.83 22.02
CA ALA A 152 15.96 -12.88 21.76
C ALA A 152 15.29 -14.13 21.20
N VAL A 153 16.02 -14.85 20.35
CA VAL A 153 15.58 -16.08 19.70
C VAL A 153 16.32 -17.25 20.30
N ARG A 154 15.57 -18.25 20.76
CA ARG A 154 16.11 -19.49 21.30
C ARG A 154 16.48 -20.44 20.16
N LEU A 155 17.76 -20.78 20.05
CA LEU A 155 18.32 -21.69 19.04
C LEU A 155 18.41 -23.14 19.51
N SER A 156 18.26 -23.39 20.82
CA SER A 156 18.29 -24.73 21.43
C SER A 156 16.95 -25.49 21.35
N GLY A 157 16.07 -25.11 20.41
CA GLY A 157 14.78 -25.74 20.16
C GLY A 157 14.89 -27.13 19.54
N LYS A 158 13.75 -27.77 19.27
CA LYS A 158 13.70 -29.09 18.61
C LYS A 158 13.98 -29.03 17.11
N GLY A 159 14.11 -27.84 16.53
CA GLY A 159 14.20 -27.64 15.08
C GLY A 159 15.22 -26.57 14.69
N LEU A 160 15.33 -26.37 13.38
CA LEU A 160 16.12 -25.31 12.80
C LEU A 160 15.27 -24.04 12.77
N GLU A 161 15.64 -23.05 13.58
CA GLU A 161 14.94 -21.76 13.58
C GLU A 161 15.17 -21.03 12.25
N ARG A 162 14.09 -20.49 11.70
CA ARG A 162 14.09 -19.77 10.42
C ARG A 162 13.51 -18.39 10.62
N LEU A 163 14.24 -17.41 10.14
CA LEU A 163 13.87 -16.01 10.20
C LEU A 163 13.81 -15.42 8.81
N VAL A 164 12.93 -14.45 8.67
CA VAL A 164 12.74 -13.70 7.44
C VAL A 164 12.63 -12.23 7.78
N SER A 165 13.40 -11.40 7.09
CA SER A 165 13.23 -9.95 7.14
C SER A 165 12.42 -9.51 5.93
N ARG A 166 11.49 -8.58 6.15
CA ARG A 166 10.64 -8.02 5.11
C ARG A 166 10.50 -6.53 5.38
N GLN A 167 10.36 -5.72 4.32
CA GLN A 167 9.94 -4.34 4.53
C GLN A 167 8.60 -4.34 5.28
N PRO A 168 8.44 -3.49 6.30
CA PRO A 168 7.19 -3.33 7.00
C PRO A 168 6.08 -3.07 5.99
N SER A 169 4.99 -3.83 6.11
CA SER A 169 3.81 -3.63 5.29
C SER A 169 2.59 -3.63 6.19
N TRP A 170 1.79 -2.57 6.08
CA TRP A 170 0.53 -2.44 6.80
C TRP A 170 -0.63 -2.69 5.88
N LYS A 171 -1.65 -3.37 6.40
CA LYS A 171 -2.86 -3.66 5.64
C LYS A 171 -3.98 -2.74 6.09
N LEU A 172 -4.62 -2.08 5.13
CA LEU A 172 -5.80 -1.25 5.39
C LEU A 172 -6.90 -1.65 4.41
N ASN A 173 -8.05 -2.10 4.91
CA ASN A 173 -9.21 -2.34 4.08
C ASN A 173 -10.00 -1.04 3.90
N VAL A 174 -10.05 -0.49 2.70
CA VAL A 174 -10.85 0.68 2.35
C VAL A 174 -12.08 0.21 1.58
N GLN A 175 -13.25 0.22 2.25
CA GLN A 175 -14.53 -0.16 1.65
C GLN A 175 -14.51 -1.51 0.88
N GLY A 176 -13.78 -2.50 1.39
CA GLY A 176 -13.64 -3.83 0.78
C GLY A 176 -12.31 -4.04 0.05
N VAL A 177 -11.63 -2.97 -0.38
CA VAL A 177 -10.33 -3.03 -1.07
C VAL A 177 -9.20 -3.13 -0.04
N LEU A 178 -8.40 -4.20 -0.11
CA LEU A 178 -7.27 -4.39 0.82
C LEU A 178 -6.00 -3.74 0.28
N LEU A 179 -5.64 -2.58 0.84
CA LEU A 179 -4.37 -1.92 0.56
C LEU A 179 -3.23 -2.59 1.31
N THR A 180 -2.05 -2.60 0.68
CA THR A 180 -0.76 -2.93 1.32
C THR A 180 0.12 -1.70 1.25
N LEU A 181 0.40 -1.10 2.39
CA LEU A 181 1.08 0.18 2.55
C LEU A 181 2.47 -0.04 3.12
N THR A 182 3.45 0.74 2.68
CA THR A 182 4.85 0.69 3.16
C THR A 182 5.15 1.77 4.21
N SER A 183 4.15 2.54 4.61
CA SER A 183 4.21 3.53 5.69
C SER A 183 3.19 3.17 6.77
N PRO A 184 3.55 3.27 8.07
CA PRO A 184 2.62 3.06 9.17
C PRO A 184 1.56 4.15 9.23
N VAL A 185 1.83 5.32 8.66
CA VAL A 185 0.90 6.45 8.67
C VAL A 185 0.44 6.73 7.25
N VAL A 186 -0.88 6.83 7.06
CA VAL A 186 -1.49 7.16 5.78
C VAL A 186 -2.55 8.25 5.97
N VAL A 187 -2.54 9.27 5.12
CA VAL A 187 -3.61 10.29 5.12
C VAL A 187 -4.87 9.65 4.53
N VAL A 188 -6.04 9.91 5.15
CA VAL A 188 -7.33 9.34 4.72
C VAL A 188 -7.55 9.55 3.21
N LYS A 189 -7.38 10.77 2.69
CA LYS A 189 -7.52 11.07 1.24
C LYS A 189 -6.62 10.20 0.35
N ASP A 190 -5.39 9.92 0.79
CA ASP A 190 -4.40 9.17 0.01
C ASP A 190 -4.76 7.68 0.03
N ALA A 191 -5.27 7.17 1.17
CA ALA A 191 -5.81 5.83 1.27
C ALA A 191 -7.04 5.62 0.37
N LEU A 192 -7.95 6.62 0.27
CA LEU A 192 -9.07 6.57 -0.67
C LEU A 192 -8.57 6.48 -2.12
N ALA A 193 -7.66 7.38 -2.50
CA ALA A 193 -7.11 7.43 -3.85
C ALA A 193 -6.41 6.12 -4.23
N GLN A 194 -5.58 5.55 -3.35
CA GLN A 194 -4.90 4.27 -3.57
C GLN A 194 -5.87 3.08 -3.67
N ALA A 195 -7.04 3.18 -3.01
CA ALA A 195 -8.11 2.19 -3.11
C ALA A 195 -9.06 2.41 -4.31
N GLY A 196 -8.80 3.43 -5.14
CA GLY A 196 -9.60 3.74 -6.32
C GLY A 196 -10.87 4.55 -6.03
N PHE A 197 -11.00 5.15 -4.83
CA PHE A 197 -12.10 6.05 -4.49
C PHE A 197 -11.69 7.50 -4.71
N ASP A 198 -12.51 8.27 -5.42
CA ASP A 198 -12.31 9.71 -5.58
C ASP A 198 -12.49 10.42 -4.23
N PRO A 199 -11.43 11.03 -3.64
CA PRO A 199 -11.55 11.74 -2.37
C PRO A 199 -12.42 12.99 -2.45
N SER A 200 -12.67 13.53 -3.65
CA SER A 200 -13.52 14.72 -3.86
C SER A 200 -15.01 14.41 -3.90
N ALA A 201 -15.41 13.13 -3.97
CA ALA A 201 -16.80 12.69 -4.05
C ALA A 201 -17.59 12.81 -2.72
N GLY A 202 -17.11 13.62 -1.77
CA GLY A 202 -17.83 13.94 -0.54
C GLY A 202 -18.04 12.74 0.38
N TRP A 203 -17.00 11.95 0.65
CA TRP A 203 -17.10 10.81 1.58
C TRP A 203 -17.03 11.25 3.05
N ILE A 204 -17.93 10.71 3.87
CA ILE A 204 -17.71 10.53 5.31
C ILE A 204 -16.89 9.25 5.48
N ALA A 205 -15.67 9.40 5.98
CA ALA A 205 -14.80 8.28 6.31
C ALA A 205 -14.97 7.89 7.78
N ILE A 206 -15.19 6.60 8.03
CA ILE A 206 -15.35 6.02 9.36
C ILE A 206 -14.27 4.98 9.56
N LEU A 207 -13.32 5.27 10.45
CA LEU A 207 -12.31 4.33 10.89
C LEU A 207 -12.90 3.35 11.90
N LYS A 208 -12.65 2.06 11.67
CA LYS A 208 -13.03 0.98 12.58
C LYS A 208 -11.79 0.24 13.07
N ARG A 209 -11.70 0.16 14.39
CA ARG A 209 -10.69 -0.61 15.12
C ARG A 209 -11.37 -1.71 15.94
N LYS A 210 -10.71 -2.85 16.05
CA LYS A 210 -11.21 -4.00 16.80
C LYS A 210 -11.42 -3.64 18.26
N GLY A 211 -12.66 -3.73 18.74
CA GLY A 211 -13.02 -3.44 20.14
C GLY A 211 -13.21 -1.97 20.48
N GLU A 212 -12.97 -1.04 19.56
CA GLU A 212 -13.21 0.40 19.77
C GLU A 212 -14.52 0.86 19.10
N ALA A 213 -15.03 2.01 19.56
CA ALA A 213 -16.14 2.68 18.92
C ALA A 213 -15.74 3.16 17.50
N LYS A 214 -16.73 3.26 16.62
CA LYS A 214 -16.52 3.82 15.28
C LYS A 214 -16.07 5.28 15.40
N LEU A 215 -14.99 5.64 14.73
CA LEU A 215 -14.46 7.00 14.73
C LEU A 215 -14.64 7.61 13.34
N GLN A 216 -15.38 8.70 13.23
CA GLN A 216 -15.41 9.50 12.00
C GLN A 216 -14.10 10.28 11.88
N VAL A 217 -13.47 10.25 10.71
CA VAL A 217 -12.20 10.92 10.42
C VAL A 217 -12.37 11.84 9.21
N ALA A 218 -11.70 12.99 9.23
CA ALA A 218 -11.64 13.90 8.08
C ALA A 218 -10.68 13.35 7.02
N LEU A 219 -10.85 13.79 5.76
CA LEU A 219 -9.98 13.37 4.66
C LEU A 219 -8.51 13.82 4.84
N THR A 220 -8.28 14.87 5.62
CA THR A 220 -6.95 15.38 5.98
C THR A 220 -6.31 14.67 7.17
N ASP A 221 -7.08 13.86 7.90
CA ASP A 221 -6.58 13.17 9.08
C ASP A 221 -5.63 12.04 8.67
N THR A 222 -4.74 11.70 9.59
CA THR A 222 -3.81 10.58 9.44
C THR A 222 -4.31 9.37 10.21
N ILE A 223 -4.19 8.20 9.58
CA ILE A 223 -4.43 6.90 10.20
C ILE A 223 -3.06 6.31 10.55
N ASP A 224 -2.80 6.12 11.84
CA ASP A 224 -1.64 5.39 12.34
C ASP A 224 -1.97 3.90 12.45
N LEU A 225 -1.40 3.09 11.56
CA LEU A 225 -1.58 1.65 11.39
C LEU A 225 -0.74 0.79 12.35
N THR A 226 0.06 1.41 13.23
CA THR A 226 0.80 0.66 14.27
C THR A 226 -0.12 0.16 15.39
N LEU A 227 -1.32 0.77 15.54
CA LEU A 227 -2.26 0.37 16.57
C LEU A 227 -2.91 -0.98 16.24
N PRO A 228 -2.90 -1.95 17.17
CA PRO A 228 -3.44 -3.27 16.93
C PRO A 228 -4.95 -3.21 16.65
N GLY A 229 -5.41 -3.99 15.67
CA GLY A 229 -6.84 -4.09 15.32
C GLY A 229 -7.34 -3.02 14.35
N ILE A 230 -6.46 -2.27 13.68
CA ILE A 230 -6.89 -1.42 12.55
C ILE A 230 -7.24 -2.30 11.37
N GLU A 231 -8.53 -2.30 11.04
CA GLU A 231 -9.04 -3.30 10.13
C GLU A 231 -9.71 -2.65 8.92
N LYS A 232 -10.44 -1.53 9.09
CA LYS A 232 -11.32 -1.02 8.03
C LYS A 232 -11.51 0.50 8.07
N LEU A 233 -11.30 1.15 6.93
CA LEU A 233 -11.83 2.47 6.62
C LEU A 233 -13.12 2.27 5.81
N ARG A 234 -14.27 2.62 6.40
CA ARG A 234 -15.55 2.58 5.68
C ARG A 234 -15.88 3.94 5.13
N LEU A 235 -16.34 3.94 3.90
CA LEU A 235 -16.80 5.14 3.23
C LEU A 235 -18.33 5.12 3.22
N THR A 236 -18.91 6.23 3.63
CA THR A 236 -20.33 6.52 3.49
C THR A 236 -20.44 7.87 2.79
N PRO A 237 -21.32 8.05 1.78
CA PRO A 237 -21.52 9.36 1.18
C PRO A 237 -21.89 10.39 2.26
N ALA A 238 -21.37 11.62 2.20
CA ALA A 238 -21.63 12.67 3.20
C ALA A 238 -23.10 13.09 3.25
N GLN A 239 -23.85 12.81 2.19
CA GLN A 239 -25.30 12.81 2.24
C GLN A 239 -25.82 11.43 2.66
N ILE A 240 -25.76 11.15 3.96
CA ILE A 240 -26.69 10.23 4.61
C ILE A 240 -27.90 11.06 5.04
N ASN A 241 -28.91 11.16 4.18
CA ASN A 241 -30.23 11.59 4.65
C ASN A 241 -30.85 10.42 5.42
N ASN A 242 -30.90 10.55 6.75
CA ASN A 242 -31.56 9.60 7.65
C ASN A 242 -33.01 9.36 7.19
N GLY A 243 -33.35 8.08 7.02
CA GLY A 243 -34.70 7.54 6.91
C GLY A 243 -35.87 8.53 6.93
N GLU A 244 -36.26 9.00 5.75
CA GLU A 244 -37.53 8.55 5.19
C GLU A 244 -37.19 7.63 4.03
N VAL A 245 -37.39 6.32 4.25
CA VAL A 245 -37.46 5.25 3.25
C VAL A 245 -36.40 5.32 2.12
N GLN A 246 -35.41 4.42 2.14
CA GLN A 246 -34.73 4.00 0.90
C GLN A 246 -35.80 3.49 -0.05
N THR A 247 -36.36 4.41 -0.82
CA THR A 247 -37.33 4.10 -1.85
C THR A 247 -36.47 3.48 -2.93
N ALA A 248 -36.81 2.25 -3.32
CA ALA A 248 -36.26 1.67 -4.54
C ALA A 248 -36.24 2.75 -5.63
N PRO A 249 -35.19 2.78 -6.49
CA PRO A 249 -35.06 3.82 -7.50
C PRO A 249 -36.39 3.94 -8.24
N ARG A 250 -36.89 5.16 -8.43
CA ARG A 250 -38.29 5.35 -8.87
C ARG A 250 -38.53 4.57 -10.17
N ARG A 251 -39.59 3.77 -10.20
CA ARG A 251 -40.05 2.98 -11.35
C ARG A 251 -41.54 3.20 -11.59
N GLU A 252 -41.94 4.47 -11.76
CA GLU A 252 -43.36 4.83 -11.91
C GLU A 252 -43.94 4.37 -13.26
N PHE A 253 -43.09 4.09 -14.25
CA PHE A 253 -43.46 3.43 -15.50
C PHE A 253 -42.31 2.51 -15.96
N GLY A 254 -42.65 1.45 -16.69
CA GLY A 254 -41.64 0.54 -17.27
C GLY A 254 -41.13 1.02 -18.63
N LEU A 255 -39.90 0.66 -18.96
CA LEU A 255 -39.35 0.77 -20.31
C LEU A 255 -39.54 -0.57 -21.06
N LEU A 256 -39.00 -0.70 -22.28
CA LEU A 256 -38.95 -2.02 -22.92
C LEU A 256 -37.92 -2.87 -22.18
N GLU A 257 -38.14 -4.19 -22.13
CA GLU A 257 -37.20 -5.13 -21.48
C GLU A 257 -35.76 -4.97 -22.01
N LYS A 258 -35.62 -4.73 -23.33
CA LYS A 258 -34.32 -4.48 -23.98
C LYS A 258 -33.63 -3.21 -23.49
N ASP A 259 -34.39 -2.16 -23.14
CA ASP A 259 -33.84 -0.91 -22.62
C ASP A 259 -33.37 -1.06 -21.18
N GLU A 260 -34.20 -1.69 -20.33
CA GLU A 260 -33.84 -1.93 -18.94
C GLU A 260 -32.62 -2.84 -18.84
N ALA A 261 -32.57 -3.90 -19.66
CA ALA A 261 -31.42 -4.79 -19.76
C ALA A 261 -30.14 -4.02 -20.13
N TYR A 262 -30.20 -3.16 -21.15
CA TYR A 262 -29.06 -2.34 -21.58
C TYR A 262 -28.60 -1.34 -20.50
N LEU A 263 -29.53 -0.64 -19.85
CA LEU A 263 -29.19 0.31 -18.80
C LEU A 263 -28.50 -0.39 -17.61
N ASN A 264 -28.99 -1.58 -17.26
CA ASN A 264 -28.41 -2.41 -16.21
C ASN A 264 -27.05 -2.99 -16.61
N GLU A 265 -26.90 -3.50 -17.84
CA GLU A 265 -25.63 -4.04 -18.36
C GLU A 265 -24.55 -2.96 -18.40
N ARG A 266 -24.90 -1.73 -18.81
CA ARG A 266 -24.00 -0.58 -18.75
C ARG A 266 -23.77 -0.02 -17.34
N SER A 267 -24.37 -0.62 -16.31
CA SER A 267 -24.30 -0.17 -14.92
C SER A 267 -24.67 1.31 -14.75
N LEU A 268 -25.60 1.81 -15.58
CA LEU A 268 -26.10 3.18 -15.48
C LEU A 268 -27.08 3.26 -14.30
N HIS A 269 -26.96 4.33 -13.50
CA HIS A 269 -27.91 4.59 -12.43
C HIS A 269 -29.11 5.29 -13.02
N TRP A 270 -30.27 4.64 -13.08
CA TRP A 270 -31.44 5.19 -13.76
C TRP A 270 -32.72 5.13 -12.94
N GLU A 271 -33.61 6.10 -13.19
CA GLU A 271 -34.95 6.23 -12.62
C GLU A 271 -35.99 6.59 -13.67
N THR A 272 -37.23 6.19 -13.45
CA THR A 272 -38.38 6.56 -14.29
C THR A 272 -39.49 7.12 -13.41
N PHE A 273 -39.91 8.35 -13.68
CA PHE A 273 -40.97 9.04 -12.92
C PHE A 273 -41.84 9.90 -13.83
N VAL A 274 -43.05 10.22 -13.36
CA VAL A 274 -43.96 11.14 -14.03
C VAL A 274 -43.89 12.50 -13.34
N ASP A 275 -43.53 13.54 -14.08
CA ASP A 275 -43.55 14.92 -13.59
C ASP A 275 -44.35 15.80 -14.55
N ARG A 276 -45.36 16.50 -14.02
CA ARG A 276 -46.29 17.37 -14.76
C ARG A 276 -46.89 16.70 -16.01
N GLY A 277 -47.17 15.40 -15.93
CA GLY A 277 -47.77 14.60 -17.01
C GLY A 277 -46.79 14.14 -18.09
N ARG A 278 -45.49 14.41 -17.96
CA ARG A 278 -44.43 13.86 -18.83
C ARG A 278 -43.73 12.70 -18.14
N ARG A 279 -43.27 11.72 -18.91
CA ARG A 279 -42.58 10.53 -18.39
C ARG A 279 -41.08 10.72 -18.56
N TRP A 280 -40.35 10.84 -17.47
CA TRP A 280 -38.92 11.09 -17.49
C TRP A 280 -38.15 9.81 -17.21
N LEU A 281 -37.17 9.52 -18.06
CA LEU A 281 -36.05 8.65 -17.73
C LEU A 281 -34.89 9.55 -17.28
N LEU A 282 -34.46 9.39 -16.03
CA LEU A 282 -33.30 10.09 -15.47
C LEU A 282 -32.13 9.12 -15.38
N LEU A 283 -30.99 9.52 -15.93
CA LEU A 283 -29.71 8.83 -15.82
C LEU A 283 -28.82 9.66 -14.89
N SER A 284 -28.51 9.15 -13.71
CA SER A 284 -27.71 9.86 -12.71
C SER A 284 -26.22 9.59 -12.89
N ASN A 285 -25.40 10.62 -12.62
CA ASN A 285 -23.93 10.55 -12.71
C ASN A 285 -23.40 10.07 -14.07
N PHE A 286 -24.01 10.51 -15.17
CA PHE A 286 -23.55 10.21 -16.52
C PHE A 286 -22.17 10.85 -16.78
N VAL A 287 -21.20 10.03 -17.19
CA VAL A 287 -19.81 10.45 -17.43
C VAL A 287 -19.73 11.32 -18.68
N LEU A 288 -19.08 12.48 -18.56
CA LEU A 288 -18.85 13.39 -19.68
C LEU A 288 -17.44 13.23 -20.26
N PRO A 289 -17.25 13.46 -21.57
CA PRO A 289 -15.91 13.56 -22.16
C PRO A 289 -15.19 14.81 -21.64
N GLU A 290 -13.86 14.82 -21.73
CA GLU A 290 -13.07 15.99 -21.34
C GLU A 290 -13.41 17.21 -22.20
N GLY A 291 -13.51 18.38 -21.59
CA GLY A 291 -13.84 19.64 -22.30
C GLY A 291 -15.07 20.37 -21.77
N TYR A 292 -15.81 19.77 -20.83
CA TYR A 292 -16.91 20.42 -20.12
C TYR A 292 -16.49 20.97 -18.74
N ASN A 293 -17.31 21.85 -18.16
CA ASN A 293 -17.16 22.37 -16.80
C ASN A 293 -17.47 21.34 -15.69
N HIS A 294 -17.98 20.17 -16.04
CA HIS A 294 -18.29 19.07 -15.14
C HIS A 294 -17.83 17.75 -15.76
N SER A 295 -17.35 16.82 -14.92
CA SER A 295 -16.98 15.45 -15.34
C SER A 295 -18.18 14.49 -15.34
N PHE A 296 -19.26 14.85 -14.63
CA PHE A 296 -20.49 14.07 -14.52
C PHE A 296 -21.71 14.97 -14.59
N VAL A 297 -22.82 14.43 -15.09
CA VAL A 297 -24.09 15.13 -15.20
C VAL A 297 -25.26 14.16 -15.06
N ASP A 298 -26.40 14.63 -14.56
CA ASP A 298 -27.65 13.92 -14.67
C ASP A 298 -28.29 14.22 -16.03
N ILE A 299 -28.73 13.18 -16.75
CA ILE A 299 -29.39 13.29 -18.05
C ILE A 299 -30.86 12.89 -17.91
N ALA A 300 -31.77 13.82 -18.20
CA ALA A 300 -33.21 13.57 -18.24
C ALA A 300 -33.72 13.49 -19.68
N ILE A 301 -34.39 12.39 -19.99
CA ILE A 301 -34.95 12.07 -21.31
C ILE A 301 -36.48 11.99 -21.18
N ASP A 302 -37.22 12.71 -22.02
CA ASP A 302 -38.68 12.59 -22.07
C ASP A 302 -39.06 11.37 -22.92
N VAL A 303 -39.79 10.43 -22.33
CA VAL A 303 -40.20 9.17 -22.95
C VAL A 303 -41.70 9.23 -23.28
N PRO A 304 -42.11 9.53 -24.53
CA PRO A 304 -43.53 9.75 -24.84
C PRO A 304 -44.40 8.55 -24.48
N PRO A 305 -45.65 8.71 -24.02
CA PRO A 305 -46.54 7.60 -23.61
C PRO A 305 -46.66 6.44 -24.59
N THR A 306 -46.57 6.74 -25.89
CA THR A 306 -46.67 5.80 -27.01
C THR A 306 -45.34 5.20 -27.47
N TYR A 307 -44.23 5.49 -26.79
CA TYR A 307 -42.93 4.85 -27.01
C TYR A 307 -43.06 3.31 -27.01
N PRO A 308 -42.43 2.57 -27.95
CA PRO A 308 -41.50 3.03 -29.00
C PRO A 308 -42.17 3.49 -30.30
N ARG A 309 -43.51 3.57 -30.39
CA ARG A 309 -44.20 4.07 -31.59
C ARG A 309 -43.90 5.55 -31.85
N SER A 310 -43.80 6.33 -30.78
CA SER A 310 -43.35 7.72 -30.82
C SER A 310 -41.86 7.80 -30.54
N GLU A 311 -41.20 8.75 -31.20
CA GLU A 311 -39.77 8.98 -31.07
C GLU A 311 -39.41 9.56 -29.70
N ILE A 312 -38.28 9.13 -29.15
CA ILE A 312 -37.61 9.87 -28.08
C ILE A 312 -36.83 10.99 -28.75
N ASP A 313 -36.96 12.20 -28.22
CA ASP A 313 -36.34 13.39 -28.78
C ASP A 313 -35.73 14.24 -27.67
N MET A 314 -34.62 14.89 -28.00
CA MET A 314 -33.85 15.76 -27.10
C MET A 314 -33.33 15.04 -25.84
N PHE A 315 -32.51 15.76 -25.07
CA PHE A 315 -32.15 15.38 -23.70
C PHE A 315 -31.94 16.64 -22.86
N HIS A 316 -31.83 16.48 -21.55
CA HIS A 316 -31.64 17.60 -20.64
C HIS A 316 -30.56 17.28 -19.63
N CYS A 317 -29.68 18.26 -19.34
CA CYS A 317 -28.53 18.09 -18.46
C CYS A 317 -28.67 18.90 -17.18
N PHE A 318 -28.32 18.30 -16.04
CA PHE A 318 -28.13 18.99 -14.77
C PHE A 318 -26.87 18.48 -14.04
N PRO A 319 -25.94 19.33 -13.58
CA PRO A 319 -25.92 20.79 -13.72
C PRO A 319 -25.75 21.27 -15.18
N HIS A 320 -25.86 22.58 -15.41
CA HIS A 320 -25.75 23.16 -16.76
C HIS A 320 -24.32 23.04 -17.27
N LEU A 321 -24.19 22.59 -18.52
CA LEU A 321 -22.92 22.38 -19.18
C LEU A 321 -22.49 23.63 -19.94
N THR A 322 -21.21 23.96 -19.78
CA THR A 322 -20.45 24.91 -20.58
C THR A 322 -19.13 24.28 -20.99
N LEU A 323 -18.57 24.70 -22.12
CA LEU A 323 -17.26 24.22 -22.55
C LEU A 323 -16.16 24.96 -21.79
N SER A 324 -15.13 24.22 -21.37
CA SER A 324 -13.97 24.76 -20.67
C SER A 324 -13.16 25.75 -21.52
N ASN A 325 -13.24 25.62 -22.84
CA ASN A 325 -12.62 26.52 -23.81
C ASN A 325 -13.42 27.82 -24.06
N GLY A 326 -14.55 28.02 -23.38
CA GLY A 326 -15.38 29.22 -23.48
C GLY A 326 -16.26 29.30 -24.74
N ARG A 327 -16.25 28.29 -25.63
CA ARG A 327 -17.18 28.21 -26.75
C ARG A 327 -18.60 28.01 -26.23
N VAL A 328 -19.56 28.68 -26.87
CA VAL A 328 -20.99 28.53 -26.56
C VAL A 328 -21.51 27.26 -27.22
N ILE A 329 -22.23 26.45 -26.46
CA ILE A 329 -22.89 25.26 -26.96
C ILE A 329 -24.21 25.67 -27.62
N GLY A 330 -24.33 25.45 -28.93
CA GLY A 330 -25.52 25.81 -29.71
C GLY A 330 -26.77 25.03 -29.27
N GLU A 331 -27.95 25.67 -29.37
CA GLU A 331 -29.25 25.06 -29.08
C GLU A 331 -29.39 24.48 -27.66
N THR A 332 -28.81 25.17 -26.66
CA THR A 332 -28.89 24.81 -25.23
C THR A 332 -29.42 25.91 -24.31
N SER A 333 -30.08 26.93 -24.89
CA SER A 333 -30.67 28.05 -24.15
C SER A 333 -31.96 27.69 -23.41
N GLY A 334 -32.63 26.60 -23.81
CA GLY A 334 -33.86 26.12 -23.16
C GLY A 334 -33.63 25.69 -21.71
N ARG A 335 -34.65 25.85 -20.88
CA ARG A 335 -34.66 25.45 -19.47
C ARG A 335 -35.93 24.67 -19.18
N THR A 336 -35.78 23.48 -18.63
CA THR A 336 -36.90 22.60 -18.30
C THR A 336 -36.87 22.29 -16.80
N ALA A 337 -37.97 22.59 -16.11
CA ALA A 337 -38.14 22.21 -14.71
C ALA A 337 -38.57 20.73 -14.66
N ILE A 338 -37.75 19.89 -14.02
CA ILE A 338 -37.95 18.44 -13.90
C ILE A 338 -37.66 18.06 -12.44
N ALA A 339 -38.64 17.48 -11.75
CA ALA A 339 -38.54 17.07 -10.34
C ALA A 339 -38.02 18.18 -9.40
N GLY A 340 -38.38 19.44 -9.68
CA GLY A 340 -37.96 20.60 -8.90
C GLY A 340 -36.56 21.15 -9.22
N GLN A 341 -35.82 20.52 -10.12
CA GLN A 341 -34.53 21.02 -10.62
C GLN A 341 -34.69 21.64 -12.02
N THR A 342 -33.83 22.61 -12.33
CA THR A 342 -33.85 23.29 -13.64
C THR A 342 -32.77 22.70 -14.53
N PHE A 343 -33.15 21.82 -15.45
CA PHE A 343 -32.23 21.23 -16.41
C PHE A 343 -32.01 22.16 -17.62
N GLN A 344 -30.79 22.12 -18.16
CA GLN A 344 -30.46 22.70 -19.46
C GLN A 344 -30.98 21.79 -20.56
N GLN A 345 -31.86 22.31 -21.43
CA GLN A 345 -32.39 21.53 -22.56
C GLN A 345 -31.37 21.47 -23.70
N TRP A 346 -31.22 20.30 -24.30
CA TRP A 346 -30.39 20.07 -25.49
C TRP A 346 -31.26 19.63 -26.66
N SER A 347 -31.52 20.55 -27.57
CA SER A 347 -32.31 20.28 -28.78
C SER A 347 -31.42 19.61 -29.83
N ARG A 348 -31.39 18.26 -29.81
CA ARG A 348 -30.63 17.43 -30.74
C ARG A 348 -31.58 16.46 -31.41
N HIS A 349 -32.03 16.83 -32.61
CA HIS A 349 -33.00 16.08 -33.40
C HIS A 349 -32.30 15.23 -34.47
N LEU A 350 -32.91 14.10 -34.85
CA LEU A 350 -32.46 13.33 -36.00
C LEU A 350 -32.62 14.17 -37.29
N ASN A 351 -31.63 14.11 -38.18
CA ASN A 351 -31.49 15.02 -39.34
C ASN A 351 -32.46 14.75 -40.51
N GLY A 352 -33.54 13.99 -40.29
CA GLY A 352 -34.56 13.66 -41.29
C GLY A 352 -34.17 12.59 -42.32
N GLN A 353 -32.87 12.36 -42.55
CA GLN A 353 -32.34 11.21 -43.30
C GLN A 353 -32.36 9.95 -42.43
N THR A 354 -31.93 10.09 -41.18
CA THR A 354 -32.21 9.09 -40.13
C THR A 354 -33.54 9.47 -39.50
N ARG A 355 -34.49 8.53 -39.45
CA ARG A 355 -35.80 8.73 -38.82
C ARG A 355 -36.01 7.64 -37.81
N TRP A 356 -36.70 7.99 -36.71
CA TRP A 356 -37.10 7.02 -35.71
C TRP A 356 -37.88 5.87 -36.35
N ASN A 357 -37.40 4.66 -36.14
CA ASN A 357 -38.02 3.42 -36.56
C ASN A 357 -38.43 2.62 -35.31
N PRO A 358 -39.73 2.59 -34.97
CA PRO A 358 -40.24 1.87 -33.80
C PRO A 358 -39.86 0.38 -33.71
N ALA A 359 -39.49 -0.25 -34.84
CA ALA A 359 -39.06 -1.65 -34.86
C ALA A 359 -37.62 -1.85 -34.36
N THR A 360 -36.75 -0.85 -34.52
CA THR A 360 -35.31 -0.98 -34.23
C THR A 360 -34.83 0.00 -33.17
N ASP A 361 -35.35 1.23 -33.17
CA ASP A 361 -34.95 2.27 -32.25
C ASP A 361 -35.50 2.07 -30.84
N SER A 362 -34.78 2.64 -29.88
CA SER A 362 -34.96 2.36 -28.46
C SER A 362 -34.26 3.40 -27.58
N VAL A 363 -34.34 3.26 -26.25
CA VAL A 363 -33.56 4.12 -25.34
C VAL A 363 -32.07 3.96 -25.64
N MET A 364 -31.64 2.76 -26.00
CA MET A 364 -30.24 2.46 -26.34
C MET A 364 -29.74 3.31 -27.52
N THR A 365 -30.53 3.38 -28.60
CA THR A 365 -30.15 4.16 -29.79
C THR A 365 -30.22 5.66 -29.51
N HIS A 366 -31.13 6.10 -28.64
CA HIS A 366 -31.16 7.50 -28.19
C HIS A 366 -29.98 7.88 -27.31
N ILE A 367 -29.54 7.00 -26.39
CA ILE A 367 -28.33 7.25 -25.58
C ILE A 367 -27.10 7.38 -26.48
N ALA A 368 -27.00 6.61 -27.57
CA ALA A 368 -25.93 6.80 -28.54
C ALA A 368 -25.98 8.18 -29.23
N VAL A 369 -27.18 8.73 -29.47
CA VAL A 369 -27.35 10.10 -29.98
C VAL A 369 -26.90 11.13 -28.93
N VAL A 370 -27.23 10.92 -27.65
CA VAL A 370 -26.77 11.78 -26.54
C VAL A 370 -25.24 11.78 -26.47
N GLU A 371 -24.60 10.61 -26.48
CA GLU A 371 -23.14 10.45 -26.44
C GLU A 371 -22.47 11.14 -27.64
N ALA A 372 -22.97 10.91 -28.85
CA ALA A 372 -22.46 11.55 -30.06
C ALA A 372 -22.63 13.08 -30.03
N ALA A 373 -23.74 13.57 -29.47
CA ALA A 373 -23.98 15.00 -29.32
C ALA A 373 -23.02 15.64 -28.32
N LEU A 374 -22.70 14.97 -27.21
CA LEU A 374 -21.74 15.45 -26.22
C LEU A 374 -20.30 15.43 -26.78
N LEU A 375 -19.87 14.36 -27.44
CA LEU A 375 -18.55 14.25 -28.05
C LEU A 375 -18.30 15.33 -29.13
N LYS A 376 -19.31 15.58 -29.97
CA LYS A 376 -19.21 16.58 -31.05
C LYS A 376 -18.86 17.99 -30.55
N GLU A 377 -19.34 18.39 -29.38
CA GLU A 377 -19.10 19.76 -28.87
C GLU A 377 -17.67 19.94 -28.36
N VAL A 378 -17.04 18.86 -27.87
CA VAL A 378 -15.64 18.86 -27.40
C VAL A 378 -14.63 18.62 -28.52
N GLY A 379 -15.09 18.27 -29.73
CA GLY A 379 -14.26 18.18 -30.93
C GLY A 379 -13.73 16.79 -31.24
N GLU A 380 -14.38 15.74 -30.73
CA GLU A 380 -14.09 14.33 -31.01
C GLU A 380 -15.11 13.68 -31.96
#